data_AF-A0A4S2VMB7-F1
#
_entry.id   AF-A0A4S2VMB7-F1
#
_cell.length_a   1.000
_cell.length_b   1.000
_cell.length_c   1.000
_cell.angle_alpha   90.00
_cell.angle_beta   90.00
_cell.angle_gamma   90.00
#
_symmetry.space_group_name_H-M   'P 1'
#
loop_
_entity.id
_entity.type
_entity.pdbx_description
1 polymer ?
#
loop_
_entity_poly.entity_id
_entity_poly.type
_entity_poly.pdbx_seq_one_letter_code
_entity_poly.pdbx_strand_id
1 'polypeptide(L)'
;MTETSPAVDAIRSVIADLAAVPDPADRARAVGIVLDAVPDLQAELRAARQAAVIELRETRTLAEVADILGVSVPRVSQIASGISRNTKK
;
A
#
# COMPACT_ATOMS: atom_id res chain seq x y z
N MET A 1 8.04 -6.30 -16.64
CA MET A 1 6.62 -6.23 -17.02
C MET A 1 5.87 -5.84 -15.76
N THR A 2 5.22 -4.69 -15.72
CA THR A 2 4.44 -4.27 -14.55
C THR A 2 3.17 -5.10 -14.54
N GLU A 3 3.14 -6.18 -13.76
CA GLU A 3 1.89 -6.88 -13.48
C GLU A 3 1.00 -5.90 -12.71
N THR A 4 0.01 -5.34 -13.40
CA THR A 4 -1.02 -4.52 -12.77
C THR A 4 -1.87 -5.47 -11.93
N SER A 5 -1.82 -5.29 -10.61
CA SER A 5 -2.63 -6.09 -9.69
C SER A 5 -4.12 -5.81 -9.93
N PRO A 6 -5.00 -6.83 -9.95
CA PRO A 6 -6.45 -6.62 -10.06
C PRO A 6 -7.02 -5.74 -8.94
N ALA A 7 -6.34 -5.67 -7.78
CA ALA A 7 -6.70 -4.75 -6.71
C ALA A 7 -6.48 -3.28 -7.09
N VAL A 8 -5.45 -2.98 -7.89
CA VAL A 8 -5.21 -1.62 -8.40
C VAL A 8 -6.32 -1.22 -9.36
N ASP A 9 -6.77 -2.14 -10.21
CA ASP A 9 -7.89 -1.88 -11.12
C ASP A 9 -9.21 -1.69 -10.37
N ALA A 10 -9.45 -2.46 -9.30
CA ALA A 10 -10.59 -2.26 -8.41
C ALA A 10 -10.57 -0.86 -7.76
N ILE A 11 -9.42 -0.42 -7.24
CA ILE A 11 -9.27 0.94 -6.68
C ILE A 11 -9.53 2.01 -7.75
N ARG A 12 -9.05 1.81 -8.99
CA ARG A 12 -9.33 2.74 -10.11
C ARG A 12 -10.81 2.79 -10.47
N SER A 13 -11.49 1.64 -10.45
CA SER A 13 -12.95 1.58 -10.66
C SER A 13 -13.69 2.39 -9.61
N VAL A 14 -13.35 2.21 -8.32
CA VAL A 14 -13.96 2.98 -7.22
C VAL A 14 -13.74 4.49 -7.40
N ILE A 15 -12.54 4.91 -7.83
CA ILE A 15 -12.26 6.33 -8.13
C ILE A 15 -13.15 6.83 -9.27
N ALA A 16 -13.36 6.03 -10.32
CA ALA A 16 -14.25 6.38 -11.43
C ALA A 16 -15.72 6.48 -10.99
N ASP A 17 -16.18 5.56 -10.15
CA ASP A 17 -17.54 5.57 -9.60
C ASP A 17 -17.79 6.82 -8.74
N LEU A 18 -16.83 7.20 -7.91
CA LEU A 18 -16.89 8.45 -7.13
C LEU A 18 -16.94 9.68 -8.06
N ALA A 19 -16.16 9.68 -9.14
CA ALA A 19 -16.13 10.79 -10.09
C ALA A 19 -17.44 10.93 -10.89
N ALA A 20 -18.20 9.84 -11.06
CA ALA A 20 -19.44 9.79 -11.82
C ALA A 20 -20.68 10.30 -11.03
N VAL A 21 -20.55 10.57 -9.72
CA VAL A 21 -21.64 11.14 -8.90
C VAL A 21 -22.06 12.49 -9.51
N PRO A 22 -23.33 12.71 -9.91
CA PRO A 22 -23.72 13.91 -10.67
C PRO A 22 -23.61 15.20 -9.86
N ASP A 23 -24.15 15.21 -8.64
CA ASP A 23 -24.14 16.39 -7.79
C ASP A 23 -22.72 16.70 -7.28
N PRO A 24 -22.20 17.93 -7.51
CA PRO A 24 -20.85 18.29 -7.08
C PRO A 24 -20.62 18.25 -5.57
N ALA A 25 -21.62 18.60 -4.75
CA ALA A 25 -21.47 18.60 -3.31
C ALA A 25 -21.45 17.17 -2.75
N ASP A 26 -22.30 16.29 -3.28
CA ASP A 26 -22.31 14.87 -2.92
C ASP A 26 -21.03 14.16 -3.37
N ARG A 27 -20.56 14.46 -4.59
CA ARG A 27 -19.29 13.96 -5.09
C ARG A 27 -18.12 14.37 -4.20
N ALA A 28 -18.03 15.66 -3.84
CA ALA A 28 -16.97 16.16 -2.98
C ALA A 28 -17.00 15.52 -1.59
N ARG A 29 -18.20 15.35 -1.00
CA ARG A 29 -18.36 14.70 0.30
C ARG A 29 -17.94 13.23 0.27
N ALA A 30 -18.39 12.48 -0.74
CA ALA A 30 -18.05 11.07 -0.91
C ALA A 30 -16.55 10.86 -1.11
N VAL A 31 -15.91 11.67 -1.96
CA VAL A 31 -14.45 11.64 -2.16
C VAL A 31 -13.71 12.00 -0.86
N GLY A 32 -14.18 13.03 -0.13
CA GLY A 32 -13.59 13.44 1.15
C GLY A 32 -13.55 12.31 2.18
N ILE A 33 -14.66 11.60 2.38
CA ILE A 33 -14.74 10.45 3.30
C ILE A 33 -13.69 9.39 2.93
N VAL A 34 -13.54 9.10 1.63
CA VAL A 34 -12.55 8.10 1.18
C VAL A 34 -11.13 8.61 1.42
N LEU A 35 -10.84 9.88 1.10
CA LEU A 35 -9.53 10.48 1.34
C LEU A 35 -9.14 10.45 2.83
N ASP A 36 -10.11 10.69 3.73
CA ASP A 36 -9.88 10.63 5.17
C ASP A 36 -9.55 9.21 5.65
N ALA A 37 -10.06 8.17 4.99
CA ALA A 37 -9.77 6.77 5.29
C ALA A 37 -8.45 6.26 4.67
N VAL A 38 -7.92 6.93 3.64
CA VAL A 38 -6.69 6.48 2.94
C VAL A 38 -5.48 6.29 3.87
N PRO A 39 -5.19 7.16 4.86
CA PRO A 39 -4.08 6.94 5.79
C PRO A 39 -4.14 5.59 6.50
N ASP A 40 -5.33 5.21 6.99
CA ASP A 40 -5.56 3.96 7.70
C ASP A 40 -5.45 2.76 6.75
N LEU A 41 -6.09 2.83 5.58
CA LEU A 41 -5.96 1.81 4.53
C LEU A 41 -4.50 1.61 4.09
N GLN A 42 -3.73 2.70 3.98
CA GLN A 42 -2.30 2.61 3.69
C GLN A 42 -1.51 1.99 4.84
N ALA A 43 -1.91 2.22 6.10
CA ALA A 43 -1.28 1.59 7.25
C ALA A 43 -1.54 0.08 7.25
N GLU A 44 -2.76 -0.35 6.96
CA GLU A 44 -3.12 -1.77 6.81
C GLU A 44 -2.31 -2.46 5.71
N LEU A 45 -2.21 -1.85 4.52
CA LEU A 45 -1.38 -2.38 3.43
C LEU A 45 0.10 -2.48 3.81
N ARG A 46 0.62 -1.51 4.58
CA ARG A 46 2.01 -1.54 5.08
C ARG A 46 2.20 -2.66 6.08
N ALA A 47 1.27 -2.86 7.00
CA ALA A 47 1.30 -3.93 8.00
C ALA A 47 1.25 -5.31 7.33
N ALA A 48 0.34 -5.51 6.37
CA ALA A 48 0.27 -6.74 5.59
C ALA A 48 1.58 -7.04 4.85
N ARG A 49 2.17 -6.03 4.20
CA ARG A 49 3.48 -6.19 3.55
C ARG A 49 4.59 -6.50 4.55
N GLN A 50 4.61 -5.85 5.71
CA GLN A 50 5.59 -6.12 6.75
C GLN A 50 5.49 -7.57 7.25
N ALA A 51 4.27 -8.04 7.54
CA ALA A 51 4.04 -9.41 7.97
C ALA A 51 4.57 -10.44 6.97
N ALA A 52 4.26 -10.27 5.68
CA ALA A 52 4.78 -11.15 4.63
C ALA A 52 6.32 -11.12 4.52
N VAL A 53 6.95 -9.95 4.70
CA VAL A 53 8.42 -9.86 4.72
C VAL A 53 9.01 -10.54 5.96
N ILE A 54 8.37 -10.42 7.12
CA ILE A 54 8.81 -11.12 8.34
C ILE A 54 8.74 -12.63 8.14
N GLU A 55 7.64 -13.14 7.60
CA GLU A 55 7.46 -14.57 7.30
C GLU A 55 8.53 -15.09 6.34
N LEU A 56 8.82 -14.37 5.25
CA LEU A 56 9.93 -14.73 4.35
C LEU A 56 11.28 -14.78 5.09
N ARG A 57 11.50 -13.88 6.05
CA ARG A 57 12.74 -13.76 6.82
C ARG A 57 12.93 -14.86 7.86
N GLU A 58 11.91 -15.67 8.14
CA GLU A 58 12.03 -16.85 9.00
C GLU A 58 12.91 -17.93 8.35
N THR A 59 12.93 -18.01 7.01
CA THR A 59 13.66 -19.04 6.26
C THR A 59 14.68 -18.49 5.26
N ARG A 60 14.66 -17.18 4.97
CA ARG A 60 15.49 -16.53 3.94
C ARG A 60 16.33 -15.40 4.48
N THR A 61 17.53 -15.20 3.92
CA THR A 61 18.41 -14.06 4.18
C THR A 61 17.83 -12.74 3.61
N LEU A 62 18.33 -11.58 4.05
CA LEU A 62 17.86 -10.29 3.53
C LEU A 62 18.14 -10.14 2.03
N ALA A 63 19.25 -10.72 1.55
CA ALA A 63 19.63 -10.71 0.14
C ALA A 63 18.66 -11.52 -0.71
N GLU A 64 18.33 -12.76 -0.29
CA GLU A 64 17.35 -13.59 -1.00
C GLU A 64 15.97 -12.91 -1.04
N VAL A 65 15.51 -12.32 0.06
CA VAL A 65 14.23 -11.61 0.09
C VAL A 65 14.27 -10.36 -0.80
N ALA A 66 15.38 -9.65 -0.85
CA ALA A 66 15.57 -8.49 -1.73
C ALA A 66 15.46 -8.89 -3.21
N ASP A 67 16.10 -9.99 -3.59
CA ASP A 67 16.05 -10.56 -4.94
C ASP A 67 14.63 -11.03 -5.29
N ILE A 68 13.94 -11.74 -4.38
CA ILE A 68 12.55 -12.20 -4.57
C ILE A 68 11.60 -11.02 -4.81
N LEU A 69 11.72 -9.96 -4.01
CA LEU A 69 10.80 -8.82 -4.03
C LEU A 69 11.20 -7.74 -5.05
N GLY A 70 12.38 -7.86 -5.68
CA GLY A 70 12.90 -6.85 -6.59
C GLY A 70 13.16 -5.48 -5.92
N VAL A 71 13.59 -5.49 -4.65
CA VAL A 71 13.92 -4.28 -3.88
C VAL A 71 15.33 -4.37 -3.31
N SER A 72 15.89 -3.26 -2.82
CA SER A 72 17.22 -3.30 -2.20
C SER A 72 17.22 -3.97 -0.82
N VAL A 73 18.34 -4.58 -0.43
CA VAL A 73 18.53 -5.17 0.91
C VAL A 73 18.18 -4.21 2.06
N PRO A 74 18.63 -2.93 2.05
CA PRO A 74 18.21 -1.96 3.07
C PRO A 74 16.69 -1.75 3.11
N ARG A 75 16.02 -1.84 1.96
CA ARG A 75 14.56 -1.69 1.89
C ARG A 75 13.83 -2.84 2.55
N VAL A 76 14.31 -4.08 2.39
CA VAL A 76 13.77 -5.25 3.11
C VAL A 76 13.89 -5.04 4.62
N SER A 77 15.07 -4.62 5.10
CA SER A 77 15.31 -4.34 6.52
C SER A 77 14.33 -3.28 7.06
N GLN A 78 14.17 -2.15 6.36
CA GLN A 78 13.20 -1.11 6.74
C GLN A 78 11.76 -1.62 6.80
N ILE A 79 11.34 -2.45 5.85
CA ILE A 79 10.00 -3.03 5.83
C ILE A 79 9.81 -3.97 7.02
N ALA A 80 10.76 -4.87 7.27
CA ALA A 80 10.69 -5.82 8.39
C ALA A 80 10.62 -5.09 9.75
N SER A 81 11.37 -4.00 9.91
CA SER A 81 11.35 -3.17 11.12
C SER A 81 10.12 -2.25 11.25
N GLY A 82 9.21 -2.24 10.27
CA GLY A 82 8.05 -1.35 10.27
C GLY A 82 8.40 0.14 10.12
N ILE A 83 9.63 0.45 9.71
CA ILE A 83 10.10 1.84 9.58
C ILE A 83 9.54 2.44 8.29
N SER A 84 8.57 3.35 8.45
CA SER A 84 8.10 4.24 7.39
C SER A 84 8.98 5.48 7.32
N ARG A 85 9.28 5.97 6.11
CA ARG A 85 10.04 7.21 5.87
C ARG A 85 9.35 8.48 6.41
N ASN A 86 8.12 8.37 6.92
CA ASN A 86 7.27 9.49 7.31
C ASN A 86 7.12 9.69 8.83
N THR A 87 7.92 9.03 9.68
CA THR A 87 8.04 9.41 11.09
C THR A 87 8.79 10.74 11.20
N LYS A 88 8.10 11.85 10.87
CA LYS A 88 8.46 13.14 11.44
C LYS A 88 8.09 13.09 12.93
N LYS A 89 9.11 13.37 13.74
CA LYS A 89 9.06 13.59 15.18
C LYS A 89 8.17 14.78 15.53
#